data_AF-A0A069P8Z5-F1
#
_entry.id   AF-A0A069P8Z5-F1
#
_cell.length_a   1.000
_cell.length_b   1.000
_cell.length_c   1.000
_cell.angle_alpha   90.00
_cell.angle_beta   90.00
_cell.angle_gamma   90.00
#
_symmetry.space_group_name_H-M   'P 1'
#
loop_
_entity.id
_entity.type
_entity.pdbx_description
1 polymer ?
#
loop_
_entity_poly.entity_id
_entity_poly.type
_entity_poly.pdbx_seq_one_letter_code
_entity_poly.pdbx_strand_id
1 'polypeptide(L)' 'MLYEQIDTAVIDGESLPWVPLTPYSEEILVKYFKLDPIRGEWIVMMKAPPGVQLPKHHHTGTVMV' A
#
# COMPACT_ATOMS: atom_id res chain seq x y z
N MET A 1 -14.24 -19.49 15.58
CA MET A 1 -12.90 -19.70 14.97
C MET A 1 -12.61 -18.58 13.98
N LEU A 2 -11.36 -18.21 13.72
CA LEU A 2 -11.06 -17.07 12.81
C LEU A 2 -11.63 -17.26 11.40
N TYR A 3 -11.74 -18.50 10.91
CA TYR A 3 -12.31 -18.78 9.59
C TYR A 3 -13.75 -18.27 9.43
N GLU A 4 -14.53 -18.14 10.52
CA GLU A 4 -15.94 -17.73 10.49
C GLU A 4 -16.11 -16.23 10.20
N GLN A 5 -15.02 -15.46 10.32
CA GLN A 5 -15.00 -14.02 10.04
C GLN A 5 -14.44 -13.70 8.65
N ILE A 6 -14.01 -14.72 7.90
CA ILE A 6 -13.43 -14.53 6.57
C ILE A 6 -14.55 -14.49 5.55
N ASP A 7 -14.66 -13.34 4.88
CA ASP A 7 -15.56 -13.14 3.75
C ASP A 7 -14.88 -12.28 2.69
N THR A 8 -15.42 -12.29 1.48
CA THR A 8 -15.01 -11.36 0.43
C THR A 8 -15.46 -9.95 0.81
N ALA A 9 -14.52 -9.01 0.80
CA ALA A 9 -14.80 -7.61 1.09
C ALA A 9 -14.39 -6.73 -0.10
N VAL A 10 -15.10 -5.61 -0.25
CA VAL A 10 -14.76 -4.53 -1.17
C VAL A 10 -14.37 -3.30 -0.36
N ILE A 11 -13.31 -2.61 -0.79
CA ILE A 11 -12.87 -1.35 -0.22
C ILE A 11 -12.94 -0.32 -1.34
N ASP A 12 -13.80 0.68 -1.18
CA ASP A 12 -13.87 1.80 -2.12
C ASP A 12 -12.59 2.65 -1.98
N GLY A 13 -11.91 2.91 -3.10
CA GLY A 13 -10.69 3.69 -3.11
C GLY A 13 -10.89 5.10 -2.55
N GLU A 14 -12.06 5.71 -2.76
CA GLU A 14 -12.36 7.06 -2.24
C GLU A 14 -12.67 7.05 -0.73
N SER A 15 -13.00 5.89 -0.15
CA SER A 15 -13.17 5.76 1.30
C SER A 15 -11.86 5.77 2.09
N LEU A 16 -10.72 5.61 1.41
CA LEU A 16 -9.39 5.60 2.02
C LEU A 16 -8.70 6.96 1.92
N PRO A 17 -8.00 7.42 2.96
CA PRO A 17 -7.22 8.64 2.90
C PRO A 17 -5.94 8.43 2.09
N TRP A 18 -5.54 9.45 1.34
CA TRP A 18 -4.13 9.59 0.95
C TRP A 18 -3.33 10.00 2.17
N VAL A 19 -2.27 9.25 2.49
CA VAL A 19 -1.35 9.61 3.57
C VAL A 19 0.07 9.77 3.01
N PRO A 20 0.90 10.67 3.56
CA PRO A 20 2.26 10.81 3.10
C PRO A 20 3.13 9.60 3.45
N LEU A 21 4.14 9.33 2.63
CA LEU A 21 5.13 8.27 2.84
C LEU A 21 6.16 8.70 3.90
N THR A 22 5.68 8.95 5.13
CA THR A 22 6.50 9.38 6.24
C THR A 22 7.37 8.24 6.78
N PRO A 23 8.54 8.53 7.38
CA PRO A 23 9.17 9.85 7.52
C PRO A 23 9.98 10.29 6.28
N TYR A 24 9.81 9.62 5.13
CA TYR A 24 10.68 9.77 3.96
C TYR A 24 10.27 10.90 3.01
N SER A 25 8.96 11.13 2.83
CA SER A 25 8.44 12.19 1.98
C SER A 25 7.04 12.62 2.39
N GLU A 26 6.81 13.93 2.37
CA GLU A 26 5.47 14.53 2.55
C GLU A 26 4.71 14.68 1.21
N GLU A 27 5.40 14.54 0.07
CA GLU A 27 4.82 14.77 -1.26
C GLU A 27 4.39 13.48 -1.97
N ILE A 28 5.04 12.37 -1.64
CA ILE A 28 4.66 11.04 -2.15
C ILE A 28 3.57 10.50 -1.23
N LEU A 29 2.40 10.23 -1.81
CA LEU A 29 1.23 9.77 -1.07
C LEU A 29 0.95 8.30 -1.36
N VAL A 30 0.44 7.59 -0.35
CA VAL A 30 0.02 6.20 -0.44
C VAL A 30 -1.40 6.02 0.08
N LYS A 31 -2.16 5.10 -0.53
CA LYS A 31 -3.42 4.56 0.00
C LYS A 31 -3.20 3.08 0.31
N TYR A 32 -3.49 2.66 1.54
CA TYR A 32 -3.35 1.26 1.96
C TYR A 32 -4.68 0.52 1.89
N PHE A 33 -4.79 -0.47 1.00
CA PHE A 33 -6.00 -1.30 0.84
C PHE A 33 -5.93 -2.56 1.69
N LYS A 34 -4.77 -3.23 1.72
CA LYS A 34 -4.58 -4.44 2.51
C LYS A 34 -3.15 -4.55 3.01
N LEU A 35 -3.01 -5.07 4.22
CA LEU A 35 -1.75 -5.42 4.87
C LEU A 35 -1.92 -6.83 5.44
N ASP A 36 -1.37 -7.85 4.78
CA ASP A 36 -1.37 -9.24 5.24
C ASP A 36 -0.06 -9.52 6.01
N PRO A 37 -0.08 -9.54 7.36
CA PRO A 37 1.11 -9.78 8.16
C PRO A 37 1.57 -11.24 8.13
N ILE A 38 0.75 -12.18 7.66
CA ILE A 38 1.10 -13.60 7.63
C ILE A 38 2.07 -13.89 6.47
N ARG A 39 1.84 -13.24 5.31
CA ARG A 39 2.68 -13.38 4.12
C ARG A 39 3.64 -12.21 3.90
N GLY A 40 3.43 -11.09 4.60
CA GLY A 40 4.16 -9.85 4.34
C GLY A 40 3.73 -9.19 3.02
N GLU A 41 2.46 -9.31 2.66
CA GLU A 41 1.91 -8.73 1.42
C GLU A 41 1.12 -7.45 1.72
N TRP A 42 1.17 -6.51 0.77
CA TRP A 42 0.47 -5.25 0.88
C TRP A 42 -0.05 -4.83 -0.49
N ILE A 43 -1.26 -4.27 -0.51
CA ILE A 43 -1.90 -3.71 -1.70
C ILE A 43 -2.06 -2.21 -1.47
N VAL A 44 -1.43 -1.42 -2.33
CA VAL A 44 -1.41 0.04 -2.21
C VAL A 44 -1.62 0.73 -3.55
N MET A 45 -2.13 1.96 -3.51
CA MET A 45 -1.91 2.92 -4.58
C MET A 45 -0.84 3.91 -4.15
N MET A 46 0.01 4.34 -5.08
CA MET A 46 1.01 5.37 -4.86
C MET A 46 0.78 6.54 -5.82
N LYS A 47 0.88 7.76 -5.29
CA LYS A 47 0.86 9.00 -6.05
C LYS A 47 2.17 9.73 -5.83
N ALA A 48 2.94 9.90 -6.90
CA ALA A 48 4.19 10.65 -6.88
C ALA A 48 4.09 11.87 -7.82
N PRO A 49 4.60 13.05 -7.44
CA PRO A 49 4.62 14.19 -8.34
C PRO A 49 5.61 13.98 -9.50
N PRO A 50 5.43 14.70 -10.63
CA PRO A 50 6.35 14.62 -11.76
C PRO A 50 7.79 14.96 -11.37
N GLY A 51 8.75 14.23 -11.94
CA GLY A 51 10.19 14.49 -11.74
C GLY A 51 10.79 13.87 -10.48
N VAL A 52 10.00 13.22 -9.63
CA VAL A 52 10.50 12.48 -8.46
C VAL A 52 11.22 11.20 -8.87
N GLN A 53 12.38 10.95 -8.26
CA GLN A 53 13.06 9.65 -8.29
C GLN A 53 13.03 9.05 -6.90
N LEU A 54 12.43 7.85 -6.78
CA LEU A 54 12.46 7.09 -5.55
C LEU A 54 13.85 6.47 -5.31
N PRO A 55 14.26 6.28 -4.04
CA PRO A 55 15.50 5.58 -3.73
C PRO A 55 15.52 4.19 -4.33
N LYS A 56 16.68 3.79 -4.87
CA LYS A 56 16.93 2.41 -5.27
C LYS A 56 16.80 1.49 -4.05
N HIS A 57 16.05 0.41 -4.20
CA HIS A 57 15.86 -0.58 -3.15
C HIS A 57 15.87 -2.01 -3.71
N HIS A 58 16.03 -2.98 -2.82
CA HIS A 58 15.99 -4.41 -3.12
C HIS A 58 14.65 -4.99 -2.67
N HIS A 59 13.96 -5.67 -3.58
CA HIS A 59 12.78 -6.46 -3.23
C HIS A 59 13.19 -7.90 -2.92
N THR A 60 12.83 -8.37 -1.73
CA THR A 60 13.02 -9.77 -1.32
C THR A 60 11.96 -10.70 -1.92
N GLY A 61 10.81 -10.15 -2.31
CA GLY A 61 9.72 -10.83 -3.02
C GLY A 61 9.41 -10.15 -4.36
N THR A 62 8.19 -10.34 -4.85
CA THR A 62 7.72 -9.79 -6.12
C THR A 62 6.97 -8.46 -5.93
N VAL A 63 6.94 -7.65 -6.98
CA VAL A 63 6.04 -6.48 -7.11
C VAL A 63 5.19 -6.71 -8.35
N MET A 64 3.89 -6.54 -8.20
CA MET A 64 2.93 -6.56 -9.32
C MET A 64 2.37 -5.15 -9.48
N VAL A 65 2.37 -4.64 -10.71
CA VAL A 65 1.93 -3.28 -11.06
C VAL A 65 0.79 -3.29 -12.06
#